data_AF-A0A7Y2HHZ4-F1
#
_entry.id   AF-A0A7Y2HHZ4-F1
#
_cell.length_a   1.000
_cell.length_b   1.000
_cell.length_c   1.000
_cell.angle_alpha   90.00
_cell.angle_beta   90.00
_cell.angle_gamma   90.00
#
_symmetry.space_group_name_H-M   'P 1'
#
loop_
_entity.id
_entity.type
_entity.pdbx_description
1 polymer ?
#
loop_
_entity_poly.entity_id
_entity_poly.type
_entity_poly.pdbx_seq_one_letter_code
_entity_poly.pdbx_strand_id
1 'polypeptide(L)'
;QHATMSGNASKIKSDGPYGGGVSDSHDVNGPVTIQSVAGVDLEFGNSGNHPDGEIIITKINNPPNTNPDGSPTTGSYWIINNYGSSSTITSLNSLTFHDLDNTIPISQASDFSLSNRPPNSHSNNWTAYETGDVLDTNNKQITFNGGLANTDLGQFTISNTAAKGWIGVVSTSWDDPQNWGEGVIPAINAHVIIPPGTPFVPLVNMHTTIKSLTLMEGAVLNVENGKIFQVGN
;
A
#
# COMPACT_ATOMS: atom_id res chain seq x y z
N GLN A 1 -10.20 -17.95 -29.79
CA GLN A 1 -10.52 -18.48 -28.44
C GLN A 1 -9.97 -19.91 -28.40
N HIS A 2 -8.97 -20.23 -27.57
CA HIS A 2 -8.19 -21.49 -27.62
C HIS A 2 -8.32 -22.37 -26.36
N ALA A 3 -9.37 -22.20 -25.58
CA ALA A 3 -9.64 -23.08 -24.45
C ALA A 3 -11.15 -23.21 -24.22
N THR A 4 -11.64 -24.45 -24.16
CA THR A 4 -13.00 -24.80 -23.76
C THR A 4 -12.94 -25.43 -22.37
N MET A 5 -13.66 -24.83 -21.41
CA MET A 5 -13.87 -25.41 -20.08
C MET A 5 -14.80 -26.63 -20.22
N SER A 6 -14.43 -27.77 -19.63
CA SER A 6 -15.21 -29.02 -19.68
C SER A 6 -15.65 -29.42 -18.28
N GLY A 7 -16.85 -29.99 -18.15
CA GLY A 7 -17.42 -30.41 -16.87
C GLY A 7 -17.60 -29.24 -15.89
N ASN A 8 -17.24 -29.45 -14.62
CA ASN A 8 -17.36 -28.46 -13.54
C ASN A 8 -16.15 -27.51 -13.44
N ALA A 9 -15.43 -27.26 -14.53
CA ALA A 9 -14.27 -26.38 -14.52
C ALA A 9 -14.68 -24.90 -14.33
N SER A 10 -14.15 -24.26 -13.28
CA SER A 10 -14.36 -22.85 -12.97
C SER A 10 -13.09 -22.04 -13.16
N LYS A 11 -13.20 -20.84 -13.73
CA LYS A 11 -12.14 -19.82 -13.61
C LYS A 11 -12.27 -19.14 -12.26
N ILE A 12 -11.18 -19.10 -11.53
CA ILE A 12 -11.08 -18.34 -10.27
C ILE A 12 -10.22 -17.12 -10.60
N LYS A 13 -10.64 -15.94 -10.14
CA LYS A 13 -9.78 -14.76 -10.21
C LYS A 13 -8.55 -15.06 -9.35
N SER A 14 -7.37 -15.00 -9.94
CA SER A 14 -6.15 -15.31 -9.21
C SER A 14 -5.84 -14.18 -8.22
N ASP A 15 -5.27 -14.54 -7.08
CA ASP A 15 -4.98 -13.71 -5.92
C ASP A 15 -3.47 -13.58 -5.64
N GLY A 16 -2.66 -14.25 -6.45
CA GLY A 16 -1.20 -14.18 -6.36
C GLY A 16 -0.64 -12.77 -6.65
N PRO A 17 0.59 -12.50 -6.19
CA PRO A 17 1.21 -11.19 -6.30
C PRO A 17 1.88 -11.00 -7.68
N TYR A 18 1.10 -10.81 -8.74
CA TYR A 18 1.62 -10.57 -10.09
C TYR A 18 1.00 -9.31 -10.70
N GLY A 19 1.83 -8.54 -11.40
CA GLY A 19 1.43 -7.29 -12.06
C GLY A 19 2.59 -6.73 -12.88
N GLY A 20 2.35 -5.63 -13.58
CA GLY A 20 3.43 -4.87 -14.21
C GLY A 20 4.33 -4.25 -13.13
N GLY A 21 5.63 -4.14 -13.38
CA GLY A 21 6.56 -3.73 -12.35
C GLY A 21 8.00 -3.60 -12.83
N VAL A 22 8.90 -3.41 -11.89
CA VAL A 22 10.35 -3.33 -12.10
C VAL A 22 11.06 -4.13 -11.01
N SER A 23 12.21 -4.71 -11.33
CA SER A 23 13.03 -5.45 -10.38
C SER A 23 14.51 -5.28 -10.68
N ASP A 24 15.32 -5.32 -9.64
CA ASP A 24 16.78 -5.39 -9.70
C ASP A 24 17.35 -6.30 -8.61
N SER A 25 18.62 -6.64 -8.79
CA SER A 25 19.40 -7.52 -7.92
C SER A 25 20.57 -6.76 -7.31
N HIS A 26 20.86 -7.05 -6.03
CA HIS A 26 21.97 -6.46 -5.29
C HIS A 26 22.63 -7.49 -4.37
N ASP A 27 23.96 -7.53 -4.37
CA ASP A 27 24.74 -8.33 -3.41
C ASP A 27 24.98 -7.55 -2.11
N VAL A 28 24.60 -8.14 -0.98
CA VAL A 28 24.73 -7.52 0.35
C VAL A 28 25.53 -8.42 1.28
N ASN A 29 26.82 -8.13 1.39
CA ASN A 29 27.79 -8.87 2.22
C ASN A 29 28.35 -8.02 3.39
N GLY A 30 27.70 -6.89 3.67
CA GLY A 30 28.15 -5.92 4.66
C GLY A 30 27.40 -4.59 4.55
N PRO A 31 27.92 -3.52 5.18
CA PRO A 31 27.26 -2.23 5.22
C PRO A 31 27.16 -1.61 3.82
N VAL A 32 25.96 -1.21 3.42
CA VAL A 32 25.71 -0.67 2.08
C VAL A 32 24.41 0.11 2.06
N THR A 33 24.36 1.16 1.24
CA THR A 33 23.13 1.83 0.84
C THR A 33 22.80 1.42 -0.59
N ILE A 34 21.62 0.86 -0.79
CA ILE A 34 21.08 0.46 -2.08
C ILE A 34 20.06 1.49 -2.51
N GLN A 35 20.18 1.96 -3.75
CA GLN A 35 19.15 2.78 -4.39
C GLN A 35 18.54 1.97 -5.52
N SER A 36 17.47 1.25 -5.22
CA SER A 36 16.86 0.32 -6.18
C SER A 36 16.09 1.09 -7.25
N VAL A 37 16.16 0.60 -8.49
CA VAL A 37 15.28 1.10 -9.56
C VAL A 37 13.80 0.79 -9.31
N ALA A 38 13.50 -0.05 -8.31
CA ALA A 38 12.16 -0.32 -7.80
C ALA A 38 11.60 0.79 -6.89
N GLY A 39 12.26 1.94 -6.79
CA GLY A 39 11.74 3.10 -6.04
C GLY A 39 11.78 2.91 -4.53
N VAL A 40 12.70 2.07 -4.05
CA VAL A 40 12.97 1.87 -2.62
C VAL A 40 14.47 1.88 -2.36
N ASP A 41 14.89 2.65 -1.36
CA ASP A 41 16.26 2.65 -0.87
C ASP A 41 16.34 1.82 0.41
N LEU A 42 17.39 1.03 0.53
CA LEU A 42 17.69 0.22 1.71
C LEU A 42 19.04 0.65 2.27
N GLU A 43 19.12 0.89 3.57
CA GLU A 43 20.41 1.11 4.24
C GLU A 43 20.70 -0.04 5.22
N PHE A 44 21.76 -0.78 4.96
CA PHE A 44 22.31 -1.76 5.89
C PHE A 44 23.48 -1.14 6.65
N GLY A 45 23.38 -1.11 7.98
CA GLY A 45 24.35 -0.52 8.89
C GLY A 45 25.60 -1.34 9.13
N ASN A 46 26.48 -0.81 10.00
CA ASN A 46 27.75 -1.41 10.39
C ASN A 46 27.64 -2.59 11.37
N SER A 47 26.45 -2.84 11.91
CA SER A 47 26.19 -3.85 12.94
C SER A 47 24.95 -4.68 12.60
N GLY A 48 24.83 -5.85 13.21
CA GLY A 48 23.74 -6.78 12.95
C GLY A 48 24.07 -7.76 11.82
N ASN A 49 23.12 -8.65 11.55
CA ASN A 49 23.24 -9.66 10.52
C ASN A 49 22.79 -9.07 9.18
N HIS A 50 23.68 -9.08 8.19
CA HIS A 50 23.39 -8.79 6.80
C HIS A 50 22.77 -10.01 6.10
N PRO A 51 22.18 -9.85 4.91
CA PRO A 51 21.74 -10.96 4.07
C PRO A 51 22.83 -12.00 3.79
N ASP A 52 24.09 -11.57 3.65
CA ASP A 52 25.22 -12.42 3.27
C ASP A 52 24.98 -13.14 1.94
N GLY A 53 24.61 -12.35 0.93
CA GLY A 53 24.35 -12.80 -0.42
C GLY A 53 23.42 -11.86 -1.19
N GLU A 54 22.77 -12.39 -2.21
CA GLU A 54 21.91 -11.63 -3.11
C GLU A 54 20.55 -11.31 -2.47
N ILE A 55 20.08 -10.09 -2.70
CA ILE A 55 18.68 -9.72 -2.52
C ILE A 55 18.08 -9.30 -3.86
N ILE A 56 16.80 -9.65 -4.07
CA ILE A 56 16.02 -9.21 -5.22
C ILE A 56 14.93 -8.29 -4.73
N ILE A 57 14.91 -7.07 -5.27
CA ILE A 57 13.90 -6.07 -4.95
C ILE A 57 12.97 -5.96 -6.16
N THR A 58 11.67 -6.04 -5.92
CA THR A 58 10.64 -5.94 -6.94
C THR A 58 9.60 -4.94 -6.50
N LYS A 59 9.20 -4.02 -7.37
CA LYS A 59 7.99 -3.20 -7.23
C LYS A 59 6.92 -3.71 -8.19
N ILE A 60 5.70 -3.83 -7.68
CA ILE A 60 4.51 -4.12 -8.48
C ILE A 60 3.64 -2.86 -8.49
N ASN A 61 3.32 -2.38 -9.70
CA ASN A 61 2.57 -1.13 -9.95
C ASN A 61 1.05 -1.34 -9.83
N ASN A 62 0.64 -2.12 -8.83
CA ASN A 62 -0.74 -2.41 -8.50
C ASN A 62 -0.85 -2.48 -6.97
N PRO A 63 -2.00 -2.12 -6.37
CA PRO A 63 -2.21 -2.36 -4.95
C PRO A 63 -2.23 -3.86 -4.66
N PRO A 64 -1.89 -4.28 -3.43
CA PRO A 64 -2.04 -5.68 -3.03
C PRO A 64 -3.50 -6.11 -3.12
N ASN A 65 -3.72 -7.41 -3.32
CA ASN A 65 -5.06 -8.00 -3.44
C ASN A 65 -5.95 -7.79 -2.20
N THR A 66 -5.33 -7.55 -1.04
CA THR A 66 -5.96 -7.20 0.22
C THR A 66 -5.16 -6.09 0.89
N ASN A 67 -5.82 -5.04 1.37
CA ASN A 67 -5.17 -3.97 2.13
C ASN A 67 -5.01 -4.38 3.61
N PRO A 68 -3.92 -3.95 4.30
CA PRO A 68 -3.64 -4.35 5.69
C PRO A 68 -4.75 -4.02 6.70
N ASP A 69 -5.28 -2.80 6.62
CA ASP A 69 -6.11 -2.17 7.63
C ASP A 69 -7.32 -1.44 7.03
N GLY A 70 -7.57 -1.63 5.73
CA GLY A 70 -8.60 -0.92 4.98
C GLY A 70 -8.25 0.54 4.66
N SER A 71 -7.15 1.06 5.20
CA SER A 71 -6.64 2.37 4.83
C SER A 71 -6.17 2.37 3.37
N PRO A 72 -6.23 3.52 2.68
CA PRO A 72 -5.70 3.63 1.34
C PRO A 72 -4.20 3.35 1.29
N THR A 73 -3.76 2.62 0.27
CA THR A 73 -2.34 2.33 0.03
C THR A 73 -1.80 3.20 -1.10
N THR A 74 -0.47 3.28 -1.23
CA THR A 74 0.26 3.98 -2.31
C THR A 74 -0.01 3.44 -3.72
N GLY A 75 -0.91 2.45 -3.88
CA GLY A 75 -1.25 1.87 -5.18
C GLY A 75 -0.17 0.96 -5.77
N SER A 76 0.94 0.78 -5.05
CA SER A 76 2.02 -0.16 -5.35
C SER A 76 2.38 -0.95 -4.10
N TYR A 77 3.03 -2.10 -4.28
CA TYR A 77 3.68 -2.81 -3.19
C TYR A 77 5.01 -3.41 -3.66
N TRP A 78 5.86 -3.74 -2.71
CA TRP A 78 7.21 -4.24 -2.95
C TRP A 78 7.35 -5.66 -2.47
N ILE A 79 8.27 -6.39 -3.08
CA ILE A 79 8.72 -7.70 -2.63
C ILE A 79 10.25 -7.62 -2.54
N ILE A 80 10.79 -7.85 -1.36
CA ILE A 80 12.22 -7.94 -1.12
C ILE A 80 12.50 -9.39 -0.74
N ASN A 81 13.13 -10.14 -1.66
CA ASN A 81 13.50 -11.52 -1.42
C ASN A 81 14.97 -11.60 -1.02
N ASN A 82 15.24 -12.32 0.06
CA ASN A 82 16.59 -12.63 0.51
C ASN A 82 17.00 -14.02 0.02
N TYR A 83 18.05 -14.08 -0.80
CA TYR A 83 18.67 -15.33 -1.26
C TYR A 83 20.05 -15.55 -0.62
N GLY A 84 20.44 -14.69 0.33
CA GLY A 84 21.65 -14.83 1.12
C GLY A 84 21.55 -15.90 2.20
N SER A 85 22.68 -16.17 2.84
CA SER A 85 22.80 -17.27 3.81
C SER A 85 22.22 -16.95 5.19
N SER A 86 22.08 -15.67 5.53
CA SER A 86 21.51 -15.22 6.79
C SER A 86 20.01 -15.01 6.66
N SER A 87 19.23 -15.82 7.37
CA SER A 87 17.76 -15.75 7.33
C SER A 87 17.15 -14.66 8.23
N THR A 88 17.91 -14.12 9.17
CA THR A 88 17.44 -13.11 10.12
C THR A 88 18.25 -11.84 9.96
N ILE A 89 17.62 -10.78 9.47
CA ILE A 89 18.28 -9.52 9.16
C ILE A 89 18.10 -8.55 10.32
N THR A 90 19.22 -8.11 10.90
CA THR A 90 19.22 -7.12 11.99
C THR A 90 20.07 -5.90 11.68
N SER A 91 20.69 -5.85 10.49
CA SER A 91 21.48 -4.71 10.03
C SER A 91 20.69 -3.69 9.20
N LEU A 92 19.42 -3.95 8.86
CA LEU A 92 18.59 -2.99 8.12
C LEU A 92 18.25 -1.80 9.01
N ASN A 93 18.79 -0.63 8.69
CA ASN A 93 18.62 0.62 9.42
C ASN A 93 17.51 1.48 8.85
N SER A 94 17.32 1.49 7.53
CA SER A 94 16.29 2.31 6.90
C SER A 94 15.70 1.67 5.64
N LEU A 95 14.42 1.98 5.42
CA LEU A 95 13.68 1.76 4.18
C LEU A 95 13.09 3.10 3.75
N THR A 96 13.48 3.61 2.59
CA THR A 96 12.92 4.85 2.03
C THR A 96 12.20 4.55 0.73
N PHE A 97 10.90 4.83 0.68
CA PHE A 97 10.10 4.58 -0.51
C PHE A 97 9.81 5.90 -1.21
N HIS A 98 9.98 5.91 -2.54
CA HIS A 98 9.89 7.12 -3.39
C HIS A 98 8.52 7.28 -4.07
N ASP A 99 7.57 6.42 -3.73
CA ASP A 99 6.27 6.31 -4.39
C ASP A 99 5.10 6.76 -3.51
N LEU A 100 5.26 7.84 -2.74
CA LEU A 100 4.07 8.50 -2.19
C LEU A 100 3.30 9.12 -3.36
N ASP A 101 2.17 8.52 -3.72
CA ASP A 101 1.29 9.08 -4.74
C ASP A 101 0.76 10.44 -4.26
N ASN A 102 0.73 11.42 -5.17
CA ASN A 102 0.09 12.73 -4.96
C ASN A 102 -1.41 12.61 -4.68
N THR A 103 -1.99 11.46 -5.02
CA THR A 103 -3.39 11.15 -4.69
C THR A 103 -3.54 10.94 -3.17
N ILE A 104 -2.52 10.49 -2.46
CA ILE A 104 -2.63 10.34 -1.01
C ILE A 104 -2.50 11.70 -0.33
N PRO A 105 -3.43 12.09 0.57
CA PRO A 105 -3.31 13.29 1.39
C PRO A 105 -2.06 13.20 2.26
N ILE A 106 -1.10 14.08 2.03
CA ILE A 106 0.19 14.09 2.72
C ILE A 106 0.14 15.12 3.86
N SER A 107 0.24 14.69 5.12
CA SER A 107 0.20 15.59 6.29
C SER A 107 1.43 15.48 7.19
N GLN A 108 1.76 14.28 7.69
CA GLN A 108 2.93 14.02 8.53
C GLN A 108 3.39 12.57 8.39
N ALA A 109 4.65 12.29 8.76
CA ALA A 109 5.25 10.96 8.61
C ALA A 109 4.47 9.87 9.36
N SER A 110 4.00 10.18 10.58
CA SER A 110 3.26 9.26 11.44
C SER A 110 1.89 8.84 10.91
N ASP A 111 1.38 9.49 9.87
CA ASP A 111 0.13 9.07 9.22
C ASP A 111 0.36 7.87 8.29
N PHE A 112 1.62 7.54 7.98
CA PHE A 112 1.97 6.42 7.13
C PHE A 112 2.38 5.22 7.96
N SER A 113 1.84 4.05 7.62
CA SER A 113 2.27 2.77 8.22
C SER A 113 2.86 1.87 7.15
N LEU A 114 4.00 1.28 7.47
CA LEU A 114 4.58 0.17 6.72
C LEU A 114 4.00 -1.12 7.27
N SER A 115 3.44 -1.94 6.39
CA SER A 115 2.99 -3.29 6.72
C SER A 115 3.80 -4.30 5.93
N ASN A 116 4.08 -5.45 6.55
CA ASN A 116 4.79 -6.56 5.92
C ASN A 116 3.97 -7.86 5.96
N ARG A 117 4.29 -8.77 5.04
CA ARG A 117 3.84 -10.17 5.07
C ARG A 117 4.85 -11.06 4.33
N PRO A 118 4.77 -12.40 4.45
CA PRO A 118 5.70 -13.29 3.76
C PRO A 118 5.72 -13.08 2.23
N PRO A 119 6.88 -13.28 1.55
CA PRO A 119 7.11 -12.90 0.16
C PRO A 119 6.12 -13.50 -0.84
N ASN A 120 5.58 -14.69 -0.57
CA ASN A 120 4.66 -15.40 -1.46
C ASN A 120 3.21 -15.43 -0.94
N SER A 121 2.88 -14.65 0.10
CA SER A 121 1.54 -14.63 0.65
C SER A 121 0.53 -13.99 -0.31
N HIS A 122 -0.62 -14.64 -0.47
CA HIS A 122 -1.80 -14.13 -1.17
C HIS A 122 -2.98 -13.91 -0.21
N SER A 123 -2.82 -14.21 1.07
CA SER A 123 -3.86 -14.06 2.09
C SER A 123 -3.83 -12.67 2.73
N ASN A 124 -4.93 -12.27 3.37
CA ASN A 124 -4.97 -11.06 4.21
C ASN A 124 -4.30 -11.32 5.57
N ASN A 125 -2.97 -11.43 5.58
CA ASN A 125 -2.14 -11.67 6.76
C ASN A 125 -1.05 -10.61 6.92
N TRP A 126 -1.35 -9.38 6.53
CA TRP A 126 -0.48 -8.24 6.77
C TRP A 126 -0.31 -8.00 8.26
N THR A 127 0.91 -7.68 8.67
CA THR A 127 1.25 -7.22 10.01
C THR A 127 1.75 -5.79 9.91
N ALA A 128 1.26 -4.92 10.80
CA ALA A 128 1.84 -3.59 10.96
C ALA A 128 3.31 -3.77 11.38
N TYR A 129 4.21 -3.20 10.59
CA TYR A 129 5.64 -3.37 10.74
C TYR A 129 6.27 -2.12 11.35
N GLU A 130 5.88 -0.94 10.87
CA GLU A 130 6.50 0.33 11.28
C GLU A 130 5.53 1.53 11.05
N THR A 131 5.73 2.64 11.76
CA THR A 131 5.08 3.95 11.58
C THR A 131 6.07 5.02 11.10
N GLY A 132 5.80 5.64 9.95
CA GLY A 132 6.74 6.51 9.25
C GLY A 132 7.42 7.58 10.09
N ASP A 133 8.74 7.73 9.89
CA ASP A 133 9.62 8.60 10.68
C ASP A 133 9.91 9.93 9.98
N VAL A 134 10.28 9.88 8.69
CA VAL A 134 10.67 11.07 7.92
C VAL A 134 9.87 11.15 6.64
N LEU A 135 9.16 12.25 6.47
CA LEU A 135 8.36 12.54 5.29
C LEU A 135 9.01 13.69 4.51
N ASP A 136 9.41 13.42 3.27
CA ASP A 136 9.83 14.43 2.31
C ASP A 136 8.72 14.63 1.28
N THR A 137 7.94 15.68 1.45
CA THR A 137 6.80 15.99 0.58
C THR A 137 7.23 16.50 -0.80
N ASN A 138 8.44 17.06 -0.94
CA ASN A 138 8.93 17.57 -2.22
C ASN A 138 9.34 16.41 -3.13
N ASN A 139 10.02 15.43 -2.55
CA ASN A 139 10.47 14.24 -3.27
C ASN A 139 9.50 13.07 -3.19
N LYS A 140 8.39 13.22 -2.44
CA LYS A 140 7.34 12.21 -2.24
C LYS A 140 7.89 10.92 -1.64
N GLN A 141 8.76 11.09 -0.65
CA GLN A 141 9.41 10.00 0.04
C GLN A 141 8.88 9.85 1.45
N ILE A 142 8.74 8.60 1.88
CA ILE A 142 8.60 8.24 3.29
C ILE A 142 9.75 7.32 3.66
N THR A 143 10.44 7.67 4.76
CA THR A 143 11.46 6.84 5.38
C THR A 143 10.92 6.22 6.65
N PHE A 144 11.14 4.92 6.77
CA PHE A 144 10.98 4.13 7.99
C PHE A 144 12.39 3.78 8.47
N ASN A 145 12.77 4.22 9.66
CA ASN A 145 14.08 4.03 10.26
C ASN A 145 14.02 3.74 11.79
N GLY A 146 12.83 3.76 12.38
CA GLY A 146 12.54 3.14 13.67
C GLY A 146 12.25 1.64 13.52
N GLY A 147 12.67 0.82 14.48
CA GLY A 147 12.06 -0.51 14.67
C GLY A 147 12.28 -1.59 13.61
N LEU A 148 13.17 -1.39 12.61
CA LEU A 148 13.39 -2.37 11.54
C LEU A 148 14.18 -3.63 11.96
N ALA A 149 14.69 -3.70 13.19
CA ALA A 149 15.47 -4.86 13.64
C ALA A 149 14.63 -6.16 13.66
N ASN A 150 15.20 -7.26 13.14
CA ASN A 150 14.53 -8.56 12.91
C ASN A 150 13.56 -8.53 11.71
N THR A 151 14.00 -7.95 10.59
CA THR A 151 13.22 -7.95 9.36
C THR A 151 13.17 -9.36 8.77
N ASP A 152 12.01 -9.98 8.83
CA ASP A 152 11.64 -10.96 7.82
C ASP A 152 11.34 -10.17 6.54
N LEU A 153 12.32 -10.13 5.63
CA LEU A 153 12.12 -9.57 4.30
C LEU A 153 10.97 -10.33 3.61
N GLY A 154 10.17 -9.61 2.84
CA GLY A 154 8.96 -10.16 2.26
C GLY A 154 8.24 -9.14 1.39
N GLN A 155 6.91 -9.18 1.43
CA GLN A 155 6.11 -8.14 0.78
C GLN A 155 5.95 -6.95 1.72
N PHE A 156 5.99 -5.74 1.18
CA PHE A 156 5.81 -4.49 1.88
C PHE A 156 4.79 -3.61 1.18
N THR A 157 3.90 -2.99 1.94
CA THR A 157 2.96 -1.98 1.44
C THR A 157 2.90 -0.81 2.42
N ILE A 158 2.58 0.37 1.90
CA ILE A 158 2.43 1.58 2.68
C ILE A 158 0.96 1.98 2.67
N SER A 159 0.39 2.16 3.85
CA SER A 159 -0.96 2.69 4.06
C SER A 159 -0.89 4.11 4.62
N ASN A 160 -1.86 4.97 4.26
CA ASN A 160 -2.11 6.22 4.96
C ASN A 160 -3.29 6.06 5.92
N THR A 161 -2.99 5.96 7.21
CA THR A 161 -3.96 5.68 8.28
C THR A 161 -4.81 6.90 8.67
N ALA A 162 -4.42 8.10 8.24
CA ALA A 162 -5.22 9.31 8.44
C ALA A 162 -6.33 9.46 7.37
N ALA A 163 -6.21 8.79 6.23
CA ALA A 163 -7.15 8.86 5.13
C ALA A 163 -8.24 7.78 5.19
N LYS A 164 -9.45 8.11 4.74
CA LYS A 164 -10.59 7.19 4.65
C LYS A 164 -10.74 6.68 3.22
N GLY A 165 -10.50 5.38 3.05
CA GLY A 165 -10.59 4.69 1.76
C GLY A 165 -11.97 4.11 1.50
N TRP A 166 -12.52 4.38 0.32
CA TRP A 166 -13.69 3.66 -0.17
C TRP A 166 -13.29 2.27 -0.65
N ILE A 167 -13.87 1.24 -0.04
CA ILE A 167 -13.70 -0.16 -0.46
C ILE A 167 -14.88 -0.65 -1.30
N GLY A 168 -16.08 -0.10 -1.07
CA GLY A 168 -17.27 -0.33 -1.91
C GLY A 168 -17.61 -1.80 -2.10
N VAL A 169 -17.62 -2.59 -1.02
CA VAL A 169 -17.86 -4.04 -1.06
C VAL A 169 -19.28 -4.44 -0.71
N VAL A 170 -20.09 -3.54 -0.13
CA VAL A 170 -21.46 -3.81 0.31
C VAL A 170 -22.50 -3.18 -0.62
N SER A 171 -22.36 -1.90 -0.92
CA SER A 171 -23.33 -1.14 -1.71
C SER A 171 -22.70 0.10 -2.34
N THR A 172 -23.49 0.88 -3.09
CA THR A 172 -23.05 2.20 -3.59
C THR A 172 -23.21 3.31 -2.54
N SER A 173 -23.91 3.07 -1.43
CA SER A 173 -24.31 4.13 -0.50
C SER A 173 -23.14 4.69 0.30
N TRP A 174 -22.91 6.00 0.21
CA TRP A 174 -21.84 6.70 0.95
C TRP A 174 -22.00 6.59 2.48
N ASP A 175 -23.24 6.59 2.95
CA ASP A 175 -23.60 6.54 4.37
C ASP A 175 -23.58 5.12 4.98
N ASP A 176 -23.17 4.11 4.23
CA ASP A 176 -22.95 2.76 4.74
C ASP A 176 -21.51 2.63 5.26
N PRO A 177 -21.29 2.51 6.58
CA PRO A 177 -19.94 2.42 7.14
C PRO A 177 -19.15 1.22 6.60
N GLN A 178 -19.81 0.13 6.19
CA GLN A 178 -19.14 -1.08 5.68
C GLN A 178 -18.54 -0.90 4.28
N ASN A 179 -18.84 0.20 3.59
CA ASN A 179 -18.16 0.57 2.35
C ASN A 179 -16.86 1.35 2.57
N TRP A 180 -16.52 1.67 3.82
CA TRP A 180 -15.31 2.38 4.21
C TRP A 180 -14.35 1.42 4.92
N GLY A 181 -13.06 1.49 4.59
CA GLY A 181 -12.05 0.53 5.04
C GLY A 181 -11.95 0.34 6.56
N GLU A 182 -12.27 1.38 7.34
CA GLU A 182 -12.28 1.33 8.81
C GLU A 182 -13.68 1.18 9.44
N GLY A 183 -14.73 1.01 8.62
CA GLY A 183 -16.10 0.98 9.15
C GLY A 183 -16.61 2.34 9.62
N VAL A 184 -16.03 3.44 9.12
CA VAL A 184 -16.35 4.82 9.56
C VAL A 184 -16.69 5.70 8.36
N ILE A 185 -17.85 6.35 8.42
CA ILE A 185 -18.30 7.31 7.40
C ILE A 185 -17.45 8.59 7.50
N PRO A 186 -16.86 9.08 6.39
CA PRO A 186 -16.09 10.31 6.39
C PRO A 186 -16.92 11.54 6.79
N ALA A 187 -16.34 12.37 7.65
CA ALA A 187 -16.93 13.63 8.12
C ALA A 187 -16.02 14.83 7.77
N ILE A 188 -16.32 16.00 8.32
CA ILE A 188 -15.75 17.30 7.92
C ILE A 188 -14.21 17.39 7.94
N ASN A 189 -13.53 16.62 8.80
CA ASN A 189 -12.07 16.61 8.89
C ASN A 189 -11.42 15.48 8.10
N ALA A 190 -12.20 14.61 7.47
CA ALA A 190 -11.71 13.43 6.79
C ALA A 190 -11.04 13.79 5.47
N HIS A 191 -9.88 13.19 5.25
CA HIS A 191 -9.30 13.08 3.93
C HIS A 191 -9.83 11.81 3.28
N VAL A 192 -10.49 11.91 2.13
CA VAL A 192 -11.13 10.78 1.46
C VAL A 192 -10.36 10.37 0.22
N ILE A 193 -10.16 9.07 0.03
CA ILE A 193 -9.60 8.49 -1.19
C ILE A 193 -10.57 7.49 -1.79
N ILE A 194 -10.86 7.64 -3.09
CA ILE A 194 -11.63 6.67 -3.88
C ILE A 194 -10.67 5.99 -4.87
N PRO A 195 -10.39 4.69 -4.71
CA PRO A 195 -9.61 3.93 -5.68
C PRO A 195 -10.45 3.51 -6.90
N PRO A 196 -9.83 3.21 -8.06
CA PRO A 196 -10.54 2.63 -9.20
C PRO A 196 -10.92 1.17 -8.95
N GLY A 197 -11.90 0.67 -9.71
CA GLY A 197 -12.19 -0.77 -9.78
C GLY A 197 -12.82 -1.38 -8.53
N THR A 198 -13.34 -0.56 -7.61
CA THR A 198 -14.15 -1.06 -6.49
C THR A 198 -15.44 -1.73 -7.00
N PRO A 199 -15.95 -2.78 -6.31
CA PRO A 199 -17.15 -3.50 -6.76
C PRO A 199 -18.37 -2.59 -6.94
N PHE A 200 -18.54 -1.61 -6.03
CA PHE A 200 -19.59 -0.60 -6.09
C PHE A 200 -18.99 0.81 -6.12
N VAL A 201 -19.33 1.57 -7.15
CA VAL A 201 -18.98 2.99 -7.27
C VAL A 201 -19.72 3.80 -6.21
N PRO A 202 -19.05 4.69 -5.46
CA PRO A 202 -19.71 5.48 -4.41
C PRO A 202 -20.77 6.44 -4.97
N LEU A 203 -21.89 6.53 -4.25
CA LEU A 203 -22.99 7.47 -4.44
C LEU A 203 -23.19 8.25 -3.14
N VAL A 204 -22.90 9.55 -3.18
CA VAL A 204 -23.16 10.49 -2.08
C VAL A 204 -24.68 10.70 -1.97
N ASN A 205 -25.32 9.92 -1.10
CA ASN A 205 -26.77 9.88 -0.84
C ASN A 205 -27.19 10.72 0.39
N MET A 206 -26.25 11.46 0.98
CA MET A 206 -26.49 12.39 2.10
C MET A 206 -25.75 13.72 1.86
N HIS A 207 -26.10 14.77 2.61
CA HIS A 207 -25.27 15.98 2.62
C HIS A 207 -23.96 15.66 3.31
N THR A 208 -22.85 15.93 2.63
CA THR A 208 -21.52 15.52 3.08
C THR A 208 -20.55 16.67 2.91
N THR A 209 -19.79 16.95 3.97
CA THR A 209 -18.63 17.84 3.94
C THR A 209 -17.42 17.03 4.36
N ILE A 210 -16.32 17.17 3.63
CA ILE A 210 -15.02 16.53 3.92
C ILE A 210 -13.88 17.53 3.71
N LYS A 211 -12.71 17.22 4.29
CA LYS A 211 -11.55 18.11 4.22
C LYS A 211 -10.89 18.08 2.85
N SER A 212 -10.66 16.89 2.30
CA SER A 212 -10.14 16.72 0.95
C SER A 212 -10.70 15.47 0.29
N LEU A 213 -10.82 15.51 -1.04
CA LEU A 213 -11.14 14.35 -1.86
C LEU A 213 -9.98 14.07 -2.80
N THR A 214 -9.62 12.79 -2.87
CA THR A 214 -8.79 12.22 -3.90
C THR A 214 -9.57 11.19 -4.68
N LEU A 215 -9.59 11.36 -6.01
CA LEU A 215 -9.97 10.32 -6.95
C LEU A 215 -8.70 9.79 -7.62
N MET A 216 -8.37 8.53 -7.40
CA MET A 216 -7.28 7.88 -8.13
C MET A 216 -7.65 7.74 -9.61
N GLU A 217 -6.65 7.54 -10.48
CA GLU A 217 -6.89 7.43 -11.91
C GLU A 217 -7.92 6.33 -12.23
N GLY A 218 -8.99 6.69 -12.95
CA GLY A 218 -10.09 5.78 -13.29
C GLY A 218 -11.16 5.61 -12.20
N ALA A 219 -11.03 6.28 -11.05
CA ALA A 219 -12.07 6.29 -10.02
C ALA A 219 -13.26 7.18 -10.41
N VAL A 220 -14.43 6.82 -9.92
CA VAL A 220 -15.69 7.56 -10.15
C VAL A 220 -16.34 7.84 -8.80
N LEU A 221 -16.92 9.02 -8.64
CA LEU A 221 -17.77 9.40 -7.52
C LEU A 221 -19.07 10.02 -8.06
N ASN A 222 -20.20 9.46 -7.67
CA ASN A 222 -21.52 9.99 -8.01
C ASN A 222 -22.11 10.76 -6.84
N VAL A 223 -22.89 11.81 -7.13
CA VAL A 223 -23.65 12.55 -6.13
C VAL A 223 -25.13 12.39 -6.45
N GLU A 224 -25.92 11.98 -5.46
CA GLU A 224 -27.36 11.82 -5.63
C GLU A 224 -28.02 13.19 -5.85
N ASN A 225 -29.02 13.23 -6.74
CA ASN A 225 -29.74 14.47 -7.05
C ASN A 225 -30.31 15.11 -5.77
N GLY A 226 -30.06 16.40 -5.58
CA GLY A 226 -30.48 17.15 -4.39
C GLY A 226 -29.56 17.03 -3.17
N LYS A 227 -28.46 16.26 -3.25
CA LYS A 227 -27.42 16.22 -2.21
C LYS A 227 -26.32 17.23 -2.50
N ILE A 228 -25.67 17.68 -1.43
CA ILE A 228 -24.53 18.58 -1.49
C ILE A 228 -23.32 17.78 -1.04
N PHE A 229 -22.30 17.75 -1.89
CA PHE A 229 -21.00 17.21 -1.58
C PHE A 229 -19.99 18.36 -1.59
N GLN A 230 -19.51 18.73 -0.41
CA GLN A 230 -18.57 19.84 -0.23
C GLN A 230 -17.18 19.31 0.12
N VAL A 231 -16.18 19.76 -0.63
CA VAL A 231 -14.77 19.45 -0.41
C VAL A 231 -14.03 20.73 -0.06
N GLY A 232 -13.27 20.69 1.03
CA GLY A 232 -12.53 21.85 1.52
C GLY A 232 -13.36 22.67 2.50
N ASN A 233 -12.68 23.05 3.58
CA ASN A 233 -13.08 24.08 4.53
C ASN A 233 -11.87 24.98 4.78
#